data_AF-A0A8J4TUZ9-F1
#
_entry.id   AF-A0A8J4TUZ9-F1
#
_cell.length_a   1.000
_cell.length_b   1.000
_cell.length_c   1.000
_cell.angle_alpha   90.00
_cell.angle_beta   90.00
_cell.angle_gamma   90.00
#
_symmetry.space_group_name_H-M   'P 1'
#
loop_
_entity.id
_entity.type
_entity.pdbx_description
1 polymer ?
#
loop_
_entity_poly.entity_id
_entity_poly.type
_entity_poly.pdbx_seq_one_letter_code
_entity_poly.pdbx_strand_id
1 'polypeptide(L)'
;MEPGRLRENPPGSGEPEPGDWRGETPGVEAEEERKHSAVVSINGPASEAGCVEAGGITVREDEEEEDQYKDEELDPRIQEELEHLNHASEEINRLELQLDEARSSYRKILTESARKLNAQGSQLGACIEKARPYYEARRLAKEAQQETQKAALRYERAVSMHTAAREMVYVAEQGLLADSNTLDPTWQEMLNHATAKVNEAEEERLRSEREHQRVTQLCQEAEARVQTLQKALKRVIVKSKPYFELKAQFNHILE
;
A
#
# COMPACT_ATOMS: atom_id res chain seq x y z
N MET A 1 -19.82 -43.63 44.86
CA MET A 1 -20.88 -43.95 43.87
C MET A 1 -20.82 -42.91 42.76
N GLU A 2 -21.45 -43.23 41.63
CA GLU A 2 -21.18 -42.80 40.25
C GLU A 2 -21.09 -41.29 39.86
N PRO A 3 -20.63 -40.98 38.63
CA PRO A 3 -20.18 -39.65 38.20
C PRO A 3 -20.96 -39.05 37.00
N GLY A 4 -20.53 -37.86 36.55
CA GLY A 4 -20.94 -37.27 35.26
C GLY A 4 -21.21 -35.76 35.34
N ARG A 5 -20.98 -34.95 34.30
CA ARG A 5 -20.49 -35.19 32.92
C ARG A 5 -19.92 -33.87 32.37
N LEU A 6 -18.98 -33.97 31.39
CA LEU A 6 -18.76 -33.08 30.21
C LEU A 6 -18.79 -31.54 30.46
N ARG A 7 -17.84 -30.71 30.02
CA ARG A 7 -17.43 -30.43 28.61
C ARG A 7 -16.51 -29.17 28.65
N GLU A 8 -15.50 -28.88 27.83
CA GLU A 8 -14.77 -29.54 26.72
C GLU A 8 -13.26 -29.15 26.81
N ASN A 9 -12.38 -29.69 25.97
CA ASN A 9 -11.02 -29.14 25.76
C ASN A 9 -10.98 -28.24 24.50
N PRO A 10 -10.32 -27.06 24.52
CA PRO A 10 -9.98 -26.35 23.28
C PRO A 10 -8.77 -27.02 22.59
N PRO A 11 -8.83 -27.29 21.27
CA PRO A 11 -7.66 -27.72 20.49
C PRO A 11 -6.81 -26.51 20.07
N GLY A 12 -5.54 -26.75 19.71
CA GLY A 12 -4.73 -25.75 19.00
C GLY A 12 -3.44 -25.29 19.68
N SER A 13 -2.61 -26.23 20.16
CA SER A 13 -1.18 -25.98 20.36
C SER A 13 -0.49 -25.90 18.98
N GLY A 14 -0.68 -24.81 18.27
CA GLY A 14 0.01 -24.53 17.00
C GLY A 14 1.33 -23.84 17.26
N GLU A 15 2.43 -24.57 17.18
CA GLU A 15 3.76 -23.97 17.05
C GLU A 15 3.81 -23.17 15.74
N PRO A 16 4.37 -21.94 15.72
CA PRO A 16 4.68 -21.29 14.47
C PRO A 16 5.92 -21.98 13.88
N GLU A 17 5.72 -22.89 12.93
CA GLU A 17 6.81 -23.39 12.11
C GLU A 17 7.61 -22.22 11.52
N PRO A 18 8.94 -22.33 11.40
CA PRO A 18 9.74 -21.30 10.74
C PRO A 18 9.36 -21.27 9.26
N GLY A 19 8.45 -20.35 8.91
CA GLY A 19 8.02 -20.13 7.54
C GLY A 19 9.23 -19.87 6.66
N ASP A 20 9.55 -20.88 5.85
CA ASP A 20 10.61 -20.85 4.87
C ASP A 20 10.15 -19.93 3.72
N TRP A 21 10.22 -18.62 3.96
CA TRP A 21 9.90 -17.57 3.00
C TRP A 21 10.98 -17.54 1.91
N ARG A 22 10.96 -18.60 1.11
CA ARG A 22 11.54 -18.66 -0.22
C ARG A 22 10.99 -17.46 -0.98
N GLY A 23 11.84 -16.47 -1.17
CA GLY A 23 11.57 -15.35 -2.07
C GLY A 23 11.53 -15.86 -3.51
N GLU A 24 10.43 -16.51 -3.88
CA GLU A 24 10.12 -16.90 -5.25
C GLU A 24 9.84 -15.62 -6.04
N THR A 25 10.86 -15.15 -6.74
CA THR A 25 10.65 -14.36 -7.95
C THR A 25 9.86 -15.22 -8.94
N PRO A 26 8.67 -14.83 -9.40
CA PRO A 26 7.94 -15.56 -10.44
C PRO A 26 8.64 -15.36 -11.80
N GLY A 27 9.74 -16.08 -11.98
CA GLY A 27 10.41 -16.26 -13.28
C GLY A 27 9.77 -17.44 -14.02
N VAL A 28 8.45 -17.42 -14.18
CA VAL A 28 7.74 -18.40 -15.02
C VAL A 28 7.71 -17.84 -16.44
N GLU A 29 8.21 -18.63 -17.37
CA GLU A 29 8.32 -18.27 -18.77
C GLU A 29 6.91 -18.16 -19.39
N ALA A 30 6.56 -16.96 -19.86
CA ALA A 30 5.34 -16.72 -20.63
C ALA A 30 5.73 -16.47 -22.10
N GLU A 31 5.81 -17.55 -22.89
CA GLU A 31 5.69 -17.44 -24.34
C GLU A 31 4.22 -17.14 -24.67
N GLU A 32 3.89 -15.85 -24.84
CA GLU A 32 2.55 -15.45 -25.27
C GLU A 32 2.50 -15.33 -26.80
N GLU A 33 1.94 -16.35 -27.45
CA GLU A 33 1.71 -16.37 -28.90
C GLU A 33 0.84 -15.19 -29.34
N ARG A 34 1.35 -14.39 -30.28
CA ARG A 34 0.53 -13.39 -31.00
C ARG A 34 -0.64 -14.06 -31.71
N LYS A 35 -1.86 -13.81 -31.23
CA LYS A 35 -3.10 -14.08 -32.00
C LYS A 35 -3.87 -12.77 -32.16
N HIS A 36 -3.81 -12.22 -33.38
CA HIS A 36 -4.59 -11.06 -33.77
C HIS A 36 -6.09 -11.41 -33.69
N SER A 37 -6.84 -10.73 -32.83
CA SER A 37 -8.30 -10.82 -32.83
C SER A 37 -8.88 -9.96 -33.95
N ALA A 38 -8.89 -10.50 -35.16
CA ALA A 38 -9.67 -9.93 -36.26
C ALA A 38 -11.16 -10.17 -35.99
N VAL A 39 -11.93 -9.10 -35.80
CA VAL A 39 -13.40 -9.17 -35.80
C VAL A 39 -13.85 -9.51 -37.22
N VAL A 40 -14.30 -10.75 -37.42
CA VAL A 40 -14.89 -11.21 -38.68
C VAL A 40 -16.41 -11.11 -38.57
N SER A 41 -17.00 -10.23 -39.37
CA SER A 41 -18.45 -10.13 -39.53
C SER A 41 -19.05 -11.44 -40.04
N ILE A 42 -20.16 -11.85 -39.44
CA ILE A 42 -20.84 -13.11 -39.73
C ILE A 42 -21.71 -12.93 -40.99
N ASN A 43 -21.25 -13.46 -42.13
CA ASN A 43 -22.08 -13.60 -43.33
C ASN A 43 -22.42 -15.09 -43.55
N GLY A 44 -23.69 -15.44 -43.36
CA GLY A 44 -24.27 -16.73 -43.77
C GLY A 44 -24.88 -16.62 -45.19
N PRO A 45 -24.82 -17.66 -46.05
CA PRO A 45 -25.04 -17.47 -47.48
C PRO A 45 -26.38 -18.03 -48.02
N ALA A 46 -26.57 -17.75 -49.32
CA ALA A 46 -27.33 -18.50 -50.31
C ALA A 46 -28.85 -18.22 -50.47
N SER A 47 -29.18 -17.90 -51.71
CA SER A 47 -30.50 -17.69 -52.30
C SER A 47 -31.21 -18.98 -52.69
N GLU A 48 -32.54 -19.01 -52.59
CA GLU A 48 -33.39 -19.81 -53.48
C GLU A 48 -34.55 -18.98 -54.07
N ALA A 49 -35.08 -19.48 -55.19
CA ALA A 49 -35.83 -18.78 -56.23
C ALA A 49 -37.17 -18.12 -55.87
N GLY A 50 -37.54 -17.07 -56.64
CA GLY A 50 -38.90 -16.53 -56.74
C GLY A 50 -39.04 -15.43 -57.81
N CYS A 51 -39.90 -15.62 -58.82
CA CYS A 51 -40.29 -14.59 -59.81
C CYS A 51 -41.10 -13.45 -59.12
N VAL A 52 -41.28 -12.23 -59.67
CA VAL A 52 -42.02 -11.85 -60.91
C VAL A 52 -41.67 -10.39 -61.28
N GLU A 53 -41.97 -9.97 -62.52
CA GLU A 53 -41.69 -8.65 -63.12
C GLU A 53 -42.37 -7.40 -62.51
N ALA A 54 -41.83 -6.25 -62.94
CA ALA A 54 -42.49 -4.96 -63.20
C ALA A 54 -42.84 -4.03 -62.02
N GLY A 55 -42.24 -2.84 -62.04
CA GLY A 55 -42.58 -1.73 -61.14
C GLY A 55 -41.50 -0.66 -61.03
N GLY A 56 -41.21 0.06 -62.12
CA GLY A 56 -40.29 1.20 -62.05
C GLY A 56 -40.90 2.35 -61.25
N ILE A 57 -40.26 2.75 -60.16
CA ILE A 57 -40.55 4.00 -59.45
C ILE A 57 -39.27 4.82 -59.45
N THR A 58 -39.34 6.00 -60.06
CA THR A 58 -38.24 6.96 -60.15
C THR A 58 -37.89 7.49 -58.76
N VAL A 59 -36.63 7.30 -58.35
CA VAL A 59 -36.05 8.09 -57.25
C VAL A 59 -36.11 9.56 -57.66
N ARG A 60 -36.63 10.41 -56.77
CA ARG A 60 -36.40 11.86 -56.85
C ARG A 60 -35.26 12.19 -55.92
N GLU A 61 -34.37 13.04 -56.41
CA GLU A 61 -33.18 13.51 -55.72
C GLU A 61 -33.60 14.55 -54.68
N ASP A 62 -33.62 14.16 -53.41
CA ASP A 62 -33.67 15.09 -52.27
C ASP A 62 -32.26 15.17 -51.65
N GLU A 63 -31.25 15.54 -52.46
CA GLU A 63 -29.84 15.72 -52.04
C GLU A 63 -29.52 17.16 -51.56
N GLU A 64 -30.54 18.02 -51.38
CA GLU A 64 -30.37 19.45 -51.02
C GLU A 64 -30.54 19.77 -49.51
N GLU A 65 -30.69 18.76 -48.64
CA GLU A 65 -30.96 18.93 -47.19
C GLU A 65 -29.74 18.66 -46.26
N GLU A 66 -28.57 18.24 -46.78
CA GLU A 66 -27.37 17.97 -45.94
C GLU A 66 -26.48 19.21 -45.67
N ASP A 67 -26.68 20.32 -46.39
CA ASP A 67 -25.87 21.55 -46.23
C ASP A 67 -26.52 22.59 -45.28
N GLN A 68 -27.78 22.42 -44.88
CA GLN A 68 -28.52 23.45 -44.13
C GLN A 68 -28.20 23.51 -42.61
N TYR A 69 -27.49 22.50 -42.07
CA TYR A 69 -27.14 22.39 -40.65
C TYR A 69 -25.68 22.76 -40.32
N LYS A 70 -24.91 23.26 -41.28
CA LYS A 70 -23.46 23.50 -41.10
C LYS A 70 -23.12 24.86 -40.49
N ASP A 71 -24.07 25.80 -40.49
CA ASP A 71 -23.91 27.18 -39.99
C ASP A 71 -24.90 27.54 -38.84
N GLU A 72 -25.48 26.53 -38.16
CA GLU A 72 -26.18 26.80 -36.88
C GLU A 72 -25.15 27.04 -35.76
N GLU A 73 -25.17 28.24 -35.17
CA GLU A 73 -24.35 28.59 -34.01
C GLU A 73 -24.72 27.66 -32.83
N LEU A 74 -23.79 26.78 -32.44
CA LEU A 74 -24.01 25.81 -31.38
C LEU A 74 -24.45 26.52 -30.08
N ASP A 75 -25.40 25.93 -29.36
CA ASP A 75 -25.77 26.41 -28.02
C ASP A 75 -24.48 26.52 -27.18
N PRO A 76 -24.18 27.69 -26.57
CA PRO A 76 -22.96 27.91 -25.80
C PRO A 76 -22.69 26.82 -24.76
N ARG A 77 -23.73 26.23 -24.18
CA ARG A 77 -23.60 25.12 -23.22
C ARG A 77 -23.18 23.81 -23.88
N ILE A 78 -23.65 23.54 -25.10
CA ILE A 78 -23.21 22.38 -25.89
C ILE A 78 -21.74 22.57 -26.29
N GLN A 79 -21.36 23.80 -26.65
CA GLN A 79 -19.98 24.11 -26.97
C GLN A 79 -19.03 23.96 -25.76
N GLU A 80 -19.40 24.47 -24.58
CA GLU A 80 -18.64 24.28 -23.33
C GLU A 80 -18.42 22.78 -23.01
N GLU A 81 -19.44 21.94 -23.14
CA GLU A 81 -19.29 20.50 -22.86
C GLU A 81 -18.49 19.75 -23.95
N LEU A 82 -18.52 20.23 -25.20
CA LEU A 82 -17.63 19.71 -26.26
C LEU A 82 -16.17 20.13 -26.02
N GLU A 83 -15.92 21.34 -25.52
CA GLU A 83 -14.59 21.78 -25.10
C GLU A 83 -14.07 20.94 -23.91
N HIS A 84 -14.93 20.66 -22.91
CA HIS A 84 -14.60 19.72 -21.83
C HIS A 84 -14.29 18.30 -22.34
N LEU A 85 -15.10 17.77 -23.26
CA LEU A 85 -14.89 16.44 -23.84
C LEU A 85 -13.58 16.35 -24.63
N ASN A 86 -13.28 17.36 -25.44
CA ASN A 86 -12.03 17.45 -26.19
C ASN A 86 -10.83 17.55 -25.24
N HIS A 87 -10.90 18.39 -24.20
CA HIS A 87 -9.85 18.49 -23.20
C HIS A 87 -9.62 17.16 -22.47
N ALA A 88 -10.68 16.50 -22.00
CA ALA A 88 -10.59 15.20 -21.36
C ALA A 88 -10.01 14.12 -22.30
N SER A 89 -10.36 14.16 -23.59
CA SER A 89 -9.77 13.28 -24.61
C SER A 89 -8.28 13.53 -24.80
N GLU A 90 -7.84 14.79 -24.89
CA GLU A 90 -6.41 15.15 -24.94
C GLU A 90 -5.67 14.70 -23.67
N GLU A 91 -6.28 14.85 -22.49
CA GLU A 91 -5.71 14.36 -21.23
C GLU A 91 -5.58 12.83 -21.19
N ILE A 92 -6.58 12.08 -21.67
CA ILE A 92 -6.51 10.62 -21.80
C ILE A 92 -5.35 10.24 -22.71
N ASN A 93 -5.29 10.76 -23.93
CA ASN A 93 -4.22 10.47 -24.89
C ASN A 93 -2.81 10.81 -24.31
N ARG A 94 -2.70 11.91 -23.58
CA ARG A 94 -1.47 12.33 -22.88
C ARG A 94 -1.07 11.36 -21.77
N LEU A 95 -2.03 10.93 -20.95
CA LEU A 95 -1.79 9.99 -19.85
C LEU A 95 -1.48 8.57 -20.37
N GLU A 96 -2.11 8.13 -21.46
CA GLU A 96 -1.80 6.87 -22.12
C GLU A 96 -0.37 6.84 -22.65
N LEU A 97 0.08 7.91 -23.32
CA LEU A 97 1.46 8.03 -23.80
C LEU A 97 2.47 8.00 -22.63
N GLN A 98 2.19 8.72 -21.53
CA GLN A 98 3.02 8.70 -20.33
C GLN A 98 3.05 7.33 -19.65
N LEU A 99 1.92 6.63 -19.60
CA LEU A 99 1.80 5.28 -19.05
C LEU A 99 2.62 4.27 -19.87
N ASP A 100 2.58 4.35 -21.20
CA ASP A 100 3.35 3.46 -22.06
C ASP A 100 4.84 3.77 -22.07
N GLU A 101 5.24 5.05 -21.94
CA GLU A 101 6.63 5.42 -21.67
C GLU A 101 7.11 4.86 -20.33
N ALA A 102 6.34 5.03 -19.25
CA ALA A 102 6.64 4.50 -17.93
C ALA A 102 6.75 2.96 -17.93
N ARG A 103 5.79 2.26 -18.57
CA ARG A 103 5.84 0.80 -18.77
C ARG A 103 7.04 0.36 -19.61
N SER A 104 7.44 1.13 -20.60
CA SER A 104 8.62 0.86 -21.43
C SER A 104 9.91 1.03 -20.62
N SER A 105 10.00 2.10 -19.84
CA SER A 105 11.11 2.38 -18.92
C SER A 105 11.25 1.29 -17.86
N TYR A 106 10.16 0.95 -17.15
CA TYR A 106 10.12 -0.11 -16.15
C TYR A 106 10.60 -1.46 -16.71
N ARG A 107 10.09 -1.88 -17.88
CA ARG A 107 10.54 -3.12 -18.55
C ARG A 107 12.03 -3.11 -18.91
N LYS A 108 12.58 -1.97 -19.35
CA LYS A 108 14.01 -1.81 -19.63
C LYS A 108 14.84 -1.97 -18.34
N ILE A 109 14.48 -1.25 -17.28
CA ILE A 109 15.17 -1.27 -15.98
C ILE A 109 15.09 -2.67 -15.34
N LEU A 110 13.93 -3.33 -15.39
CA LEU A 110 13.77 -4.70 -14.89
C LEU A 110 14.68 -5.68 -15.65
N THR A 111 14.75 -5.58 -16.99
CA THR A 111 15.63 -6.42 -17.81
C THR A 111 17.11 -6.15 -17.54
N GLU A 112 17.49 -4.87 -17.39
CA GLU A 112 18.87 -4.47 -17.13
C GLU A 112 19.33 -4.88 -15.73
N SER A 113 18.47 -4.70 -14.71
CA SER A 113 18.75 -5.09 -13.33
C SER A 113 18.94 -6.61 -13.22
N ALA A 114 18.07 -7.42 -13.83
CA ALA A 114 18.22 -8.87 -13.88
C ALA A 114 19.56 -9.29 -14.52
N ARG A 115 19.94 -8.70 -15.66
CA ARG A 115 21.24 -8.97 -16.32
C ARG A 115 22.43 -8.62 -15.42
N LYS A 116 22.44 -7.42 -14.82
CA LYS A 116 23.54 -6.95 -13.96
C LYS A 116 23.65 -7.74 -12.66
N LEU A 117 22.52 -8.08 -12.03
CA LEU A 117 22.49 -8.90 -10.82
C LEU A 117 22.93 -10.34 -11.10
N ASN A 118 22.53 -10.93 -12.24
CA ASN A 118 22.99 -12.26 -12.64
C ASN A 118 24.51 -12.28 -12.92
N ALA A 119 25.05 -11.24 -13.58
CA ALA A 119 26.49 -11.12 -13.82
C ALA A 119 27.30 -11.09 -12.51
N GLN A 120 26.87 -10.30 -11.53
CA GLN A 120 27.51 -10.29 -10.20
C GLN A 120 27.24 -11.57 -9.40
N GLY A 121 26.06 -12.17 -9.56
CA GLY A 121 25.69 -13.46 -8.98
C GLY A 121 26.67 -14.56 -9.37
N SER A 122 26.95 -14.70 -10.66
CA SER A 122 27.94 -15.66 -11.19
C SER A 122 29.37 -15.39 -10.71
N GLN A 123 29.77 -14.13 -10.51
CA GLN A 123 31.10 -13.77 -9.99
C GLN A 123 31.27 -14.06 -8.48
N LEU A 124 30.20 -13.94 -7.71
CA LEU A 124 30.24 -14.03 -6.24
C LEU A 124 29.84 -15.41 -5.72
N GLY A 125 28.96 -16.13 -6.42
CA GLY A 125 28.47 -17.47 -6.11
C GLY A 125 27.96 -17.58 -4.67
N ALA A 126 28.36 -18.65 -3.98
CA ALA A 126 27.98 -18.95 -2.59
C ALA A 126 28.36 -17.87 -1.55
N CYS A 127 29.07 -16.81 -1.94
CA CYS A 127 29.31 -15.65 -1.08
C CYS A 127 28.02 -14.86 -0.79
N ILE A 128 27.07 -14.80 -1.75
CA ILE A 128 25.80 -14.08 -1.57
C ILE A 128 24.93 -14.79 -0.53
N GLU A 129 24.76 -16.11 -0.69
CA GLU A 129 23.99 -16.95 0.24
C GLU A 129 24.54 -16.89 1.67
N LYS A 130 25.87 -16.95 1.83
CA LYS A 130 26.52 -16.84 3.15
C LYS A 130 26.39 -15.45 3.78
N ALA A 131 26.14 -14.40 3.00
CA ALA A 131 25.90 -13.05 3.52
C ALA A 131 24.42 -12.75 3.79
N ARG A 132 23.49 -13.49 3.16
CA ARG A 132 22.04 -13.28 3.25
C ARG A 132 21.53 -13.09 4.70
N PRO A 133 21.90 -13.93 5.69
CA PRO A 133 21.40 -13.77 7.07
C PRO A 133 21.77 -12.44 7.72
N TYR A 134 22.93 -11.86 7.37
CA TYR A 134 23.34 -10.54 7.88
C TYR A 134 22.49 -9.41 7.29
N TYR A 135 22.25 -9.42 5.97
CA TYR A 135 21.45 -8.39 5.32
C TYR A 135 19.97 -8.48 5.72
N GLU A 136 19.45 -9.68 5.91
CA GLU A 136 18.11 -9.92 6.43
C GLU A 136 17.97 -9.45 7.89
N ALA A 137 18.89 -9.85 8.79
CA ALA A 137 18.90 -9.35 10.16
C ALA A 137 19.01 -7.82 10.21
N ARG A 138 19.77 -7.20 9.29
CA ARG A 138 19.91 -5.74 9.19
C ARG A 138 18.63 -5.06 8.72
N ARG A 139 17.84 -5.69 7.84
CA ARG A 139 16.49 -5.23 7.46
C ARG A 139 15.56 -5.29 8.67
N LEU A 140 15.49 -6.43 9.34
CA LEU A 140 14.65 -6.64 10.52
C LEU A 140 15.00 -5.68 11.67
N ALA A 141 16.29 -5.42 11.92
CA ALA A 141 16.71 -4.43 12.92
C ALA A 141 16.27 -3.01 12.55
N LYS A 142 16.31 -2.62 11.27
CA LYS A 142 15.80 -1.32 10.80
C LYS A 142 14.28 -1.21 10.98
N GLU A 143 13.53 -2.29 10.75
CA GLU A 143 12.08 -2.34 10.96
C GLU A 143 11.72 -2.27 12.46
N ALA A 144 12.43 -3.02 13.30
CA ALA A 144 12.28 -2.94 14.76
C ALA A 144 12.63 -1.54 15.31
N GLN A 145 13.66 -0.88 14.76
CA GLN A 145 14.01 0.50 15.09
C GLN A 145 12.91 1.48 14.69
N GLN A 146 12.32 1.33 13.51
CA GLN A 146 11.20 2.17 13.05
C GLN A 146 9.95 1.96 13.91
N GLU A 147 9.60 0.73 14.30
CA GLU A 147 8.45 0.52 15.19
C GLU A 147 8.72 1.01 16.61
N THR A 148 9.97 0.91 17.08
CA THR A 148 10.41 1.53 18.35
C THR A 148 10.23 3.05 18.33
N GLN A 149 10.62 3.72 17.25
CA GLN A 149 10.40 5.16 17.09
C GLN A 149 8.91 5.52 17.07
N LYS A 150 8.06 4.74 16.36
CA LYS A 150 6.60 4.96 16.38
C LYS A 150 6.00 4.74 17.77
N ALA A 151 6.44 3.71 18.50
CA ALA A 151 5.99 3.44 19.87
C ALA A 151 6.44 4.54 20.85
N ALA A 152 7.67 5.05 20.72
CA ALA A 152 8.17 6.19 21.47
C ALA A 152 7.29 7.44 21.26
N LEU A 153 6.99 7.79 20.00
CA LEU A 153 6.11 8.93 19.67
C LEU A 153 4.67 8.75 20.21
N ARG A 154 4.14 7.51 20.22
CA ARG A 154 2.84 7.20 20.84
C ARG A 154 2.90 7.41 22.36
N TYR A 155 3.96 6.93 23.01
CA TYR A 155 4.19 7.13 24.45
C TYR A 155 4.35 8.62 24.81
N GLU A 156 5.18 9.38 24.08
CA GLU A 156 5.35 10.83 24.26
C GLU A 156 4.01 11.57 24.15
N ARG A 157 3.19 11.21 23.16
CA ARG A 157 1.83 11.76 23.02
C ARG A 157 0.94 11.40 24.20
N ALA A 158 0.96 10.16 24.69
CA ALA A 158 0.19 9.73 25.86
C ALA A 158 0.63 10.46 27.14
N VAL A 159 1.94 10.62 27.36
CA VAL A 159 2.51 11.43 28.45
C VAL A 159 2.01 12.87 28.35
N SER A 160 2.08 13.49 27.18
CA SER A 160 1.60 14.87 26.96
C SER A 160 0.10 15.02 27.25
N MET A 161 -0.73 14.05 26.83
CA MET A 161 -2.17 14.05 27.09
C MET A 161 -2.47 13.86 28.59
N HIS A 162 -1.72 13.01 29.28
CA HIS A 162 -1.85 12.83 30.74
C HIS A 162 -1.46 14.10 31.52
N THR A 163 -0.36 14.77 31.15
CA THR A 163 0.03 16.06 31.76
C THR A 163 -1.07 17.12 31.57
N ALA A 164 -1.59 17.28 30.35
CA ALA A 164 -2.70 18.21 30.09
C ALA A 164 -3.99 17.83 30.86
N ALA A 165 -4.26 16.54 31.04
CA ALA A 165 -5.38 16.08 31.87
C ALA A 165 -5.21 16.48 33.35
N ARG A 166 -4.00 16.36 33.89
CA ARG A 166 -3.69 16.78 35.26
C ARG A 166 -3.78 18.29 35.45
N GLU A 167 -3.36 19.07 34.45
CA GLU A 167 -3.52 20.53 34.46
C GLU A 167 -5.01 20.94 34.48
N MET A 168 -5.88 20.23 33.75
CA MET A 168 -7.34 20.47 33.81
C MET A 168 -7.92 20.20 35.22
N VAL A 169 -7.52 19.11 35.89
CA VAL A 169 -7.93 18.85 37.28
C VAL A 169 -7.42 19.94 38.21
N TYR A 170 -6.14 20.33 38.12
CA TYR A 170 -5.56 21.37 38.95
C TYR A 170 -6.29 22.72 38.81
N VAL A 171 -6.64 23.13 37.59
CA VAL A 171 -7.41 24.36 37.35
C VAL A 171 -8.82 24.26 37.93
N ALA A 172 -9.49 23.11 37.81
CA ALA A 172 -10.81 22.90 38.41
C ALA A 172 -10.77 22.94 39.95
N GLU A 173 -9.75 22.35 40.57
CA GLU A 173 -9.51 22.41 42.02
C GLU A 173 -9.27 23.84 42.51
N GLN A 174 -8.46 24.64 41.79
CA GLN A 174 -8.23 26.05 42.13
C GLN A 174 -9.52 26.89 42.00
N GLY A 175 -10.34 26.64 40.98
CA GLY A 175 -11.64 27.30 40.82
C GLY A 175 -12.60 27.01 41.99
N LEU A 176 -12.69 25.75 42.39
CA LEU A 176 -13.53 25.31 43.51
C LEU A 176 -13.07 25.88 44.88
N LEU A 177 -11.76 26.01 45.09
CA LEU A 177 -11.19 26.61 46.30
C LEU A 177 -11.38 28.14 46.37
N ALA A 178 -11.48 28.81 45.21
CA ALA A 178 -11.72 30.25 45.13
C ALA A 178 -13.18 30.62 45.41
N ASP A 179 -14.14 29.79 44.99
CA ASP A 179 -15.58 30.06 45.13
C ASP A 179 -16.22 29.28 46.30
N SER A 180 -15.88 29.71 47.52
CA SER A 180 -16.22 29.01 48.77
C SER A 180 -17.72 28.82 49.10
N ASN A 181 -18.65 29.39 48.31
CA ASN A 181 -20.05 29.52 48.71
C ASN A 181 -21.07 28.74 47.86
N THR A 182 -20.65 28.03 46.80
CA THR A 182 -21.54 27.13 46.04
C THR A 182 -20.84 25.84 45.61
N LEU A 183 -21.12 24.75 46.34
CA LEU A 183 -21.05 23.38 45.80
C LEU A 183 -22.19 23.18 44.78
N ASP A 184 -22.08 23.85 43.63
CA ASP A 184 -22.99 23.69 42.52
C ASP A 184 -22.75 22.32 41.84
N PRO A 185 -23.79 21.49 41.64
CA PRO A 185 -23.64 20.17 41.03
C PRO A 185 -22.88 20.14 39.70
N THR A 186 -22.95 21.21 38.90
CA THR A 186 -22.24 21.27 37.60
C THR A 186 -20.71 21.25 37.75
N TRP A 187 -20.17 21.84 38.82
CA TRP A 187 -18.75 21.82 39.13
C TRP A 187 -18.28 20.47 39.69
N GLN A 188 -19.14 19.79 40.46
CA GLN A 188 -18.88 18.42 40.90
C GLN A 188 -18.84 17.46 39.71
N GLU A 189 -19.75 17.60 38.75
CA GLU A 189 -19.71 16.84 37.48
C GLU A 189 -18.45 17.16 36.65
N MET A 190 -18.05 18.43 36.56
CA MET A 190 -16.82 18.84 35.87
C MET A 190 -15.56 18.21 36.48
N LEU A 191 -15.45 18.22 37.82
CA LEU A 191 -14.31 17.62 38.53
C LEU A 191 -14.30 16.09 38.38
N ASN A 192 -15.46 15.44 38.44
CA ASN A 192 -15.61 14.00 38.20
C ASN A 192 -15.16 13.64 36.77
N HIS A 193 -15.58 14.41 35.76
CA HIS A 193 -15.16 14.21 34.37
C HIS A 193 -13.64 14.43 34.19
N ALA A 194 -13.08 15.50 34.77
CA ALA A 194 -11.65 15.77 34.71
C ALA A 194 -10.83 14.64 35.36
N THR A 195 -11.28 14.13 36.51
CA THR A 195 -10.68 13.00 37.22
C THR A 195 -10.74 11.70 36.41
N ALA A 196 -11.90 11.39 35.81
CA ALA A 196 -12.05 10.23 34.92
C ALA A 196 -11.10 10.30 33.72
N LYS A 197 -10.95 11.48 33.11
CA LYS A 197 -10.04 11.72 31.99
C LYS A 197 -8.56 11.62 32.37
N VAL A 198 -8.17 11.98 33.60
CA VAL A 198 -6.82 11.73 34.12
C VAL A 198 -6.54 10.24 34.25
N ASN A 199 -7.50 9.46 34.75
CA ASN A 199 -7.36 8.00 34.89
C ASN A 199 -7.24 7.30 33.53
N GLU A 200 -8.08 7.67 32.56
CA GLU A 200 -8.01 7.17 31.18
C GLU A 200 -6.65 7.49 30.53
N ALA A 201 -6.19 8.74 30.65
CA ALA A 201 -4.91 9.16 30.10
C ALA A 201 -3.71 8.50 30.79
N GLU A 202 -3.78 8.21 32.09
CA GLU A 202 -2.77 7.44 32.81
C GLU A 202 -2.74 5.97 32.37
N GLU A 203 -3.90 5.35 32.14
CA GLU A 203 -3.95 3.98 31.62
C GLU A 203 -3.34 3.90 30.21
N GLU A 204 -3.66 4.84 29.32
CA GLU A 204 -3.04 4.92 27.99
C GLU A 204 -1.52 5.19 28.08
N ARG A 205 -1.08 6.04 29.02
CA ARG A 205 0.35 6.27 29.29
C ARG A 205 1.04 4.98 29.71
N LEU A 206 0.47 4.21 30.63
CA LEU A 206 1.04 2.94 31.10
C LEU A 206 0.99 1.83 30.03
N ARG A 207 -0.06 1.78 29.19
CA ARG A 207 -0.15 0.82 28.07
C ARG A 207 0.90 1.13 27.00
N SER A 208 1.02 2.39 26.59
CA SER A 208 2.02 2.83 25.60
C SER A 208 3.46 2.75 26.13
N GLU A 209 3.70 2.97 27.43
CA GLU A 209 5.01 2.78 28.08
C GLU A 209 5.47 1.32 27.97
N ARG A 210 4.62 0.35 28.35
CA ARG A 210 4.92 -1.08 28.29
C ARG A 210 5.21 -1.54 26.87
N GLU A 211 4.43 -1.06 25.89
CA GLU A 211 4.66 -1.41 24.49
C GLU A 211 5.97 -0.82 23.96
N HIS A 212 6.28 0.44 24.28
CA HIS A 212 7.56 1.07 23.93
C HIS A 212 8.74 0.31 24.54
N GLN A 213 8.66 -0.09 25.81
CA GLN A 213 9.68 -0.93 26.46
C GLN A 213 9.85 -2.28 25.75
N ARG A 214 8.74 -2.96 25.39
CA ARG A 214 8.74 -4.25 24.69
C ARG A 214 9.40 -4.17 23.31
N VAL A 215 9.02 -3.20 22.48
CA VAL A 215 9.63 -3.06 21.13
C VAL A 215 11.08 -2.61 21.20
N THR A 216 11.45 -1.80 22.20
CA THR A 216 12.85 -1.43 22.45
C THR A 216 13.73 -2.65 22.74
N GLN A 217 13.25 -3.60 23.54
CA GLN A 217 13.97 -4.85 23.80
C GLN A 217 14.17 -5.67 22.51
N LEU A 218 13.11 -5.84 21.71
CA LEU A 218 13.20 -6.52 20.41
C LEU A 218 14.17 -5.82 19.43
N CYS A 219 14.22 -4.49 19.45
CA CYS A 219 15.19 -3.72 18.66
C CYS A 219 16.63 -4.00 19.12
N GLN A 220 16.89 -4.00 20.43
CA GLN A 220 18.21 -4.31 20.99
C GLN A 220 18.65 -5.76 20.65
N GLU A 221 17.74 -6.73 20.72
CA GLU A 221 18.01 -8.12 20.31
C GLU A 221 18.33 -8.23 18.81
N ALA A 222 17.56 -7.55 17.95
CA ALA A 222 17.79 -7.53 16.51
C ALA A 222 19.14 -6.87 16.17
N GLU A 223 19.49 -5.75 16.80
CA GLU A 223 20.79 -5.10 16.66
C GLU A 223 21.94 -5.98 17.16
N ALA A 224 21.79 -6.66 18.30
CA ALA A 224 22.78 -7.61 18.81
C ALA A 224 23.00 -8.79 17.85
N ARG A 225 21.93 -9.30 17.21
CA ARG A 225 22.01 -10.32 16.16
C ARG A 225 22.78 -9.79 14.94
N VAL A 226 22.51 -8.56 14.49
CA VAL A 226 23.26 -7.90 13.41
C VAL A 226 24.74 -7.78 13.74
N GLN A 227 25.10 -7.29 14.93
CA GLN A 227 26.50 -7.18 15.36
C GLN A 227 27.20 -8.54 15.42
N THR A 228 26.51 -9.58 15.87
CA THR A 228 27.03 -10.96 15.94
C THR A 228 27.33 -11.50 14.54
N LEU A 229 26.38 -11.36 13.61
CA LEU A 229 26.54 -11.77 12.21
C LEU A 229 27.60 -10.92 11.49
N GLN A 230 27.70 -9.62 11.78
CA GLN A 230 28.72 -8.73 11.22
C GLN A 230 30.14 -9.16 11.62
N LYS A 231 30.33 -9.56 12.88
CA LYS A 231 31.60 -10.11 13.39
C LYS A 231 31.93 -11.44 12.73
N ALA A 232 30.98 -12.37 12.67
CA ALA A 232 31.18 -13.71 12.12
C ALA A 232 31.40 -13.73 10.59
N LEU A 233 30.68 -12.89 9.83
CA LEU A 233 30.62 -12.95 8.36
C LEU A 233 31.43 -11.83 7.67
N LYS A 234 32.25 -11.08 8.41
CA LYS A 234 32.95 -9.85 7.96
C LYS A 234 33.53 -9.92 6.53
N ARG A 235 34.29 -10.99 6.21
CA ARG A 235 34.91 -11.17 4.87
C ARG A 235 33.89 -11.39 3.77
N VAL A 236 32.83 -12.16 4.07
CA VAL A 236 31.75 -12.50 3.13
C VAL A 236 30.94 -11.24 2.82
N ILE A 237 30.56 -10.48 3.86
CA ILE A 237 29.83 -9.21 3.74
C ILE A 237 30.58 -8.22 2.84
N VAL A 238 31.88 -8.01 3.07
CA VAL A 238 32.70 -7.09 2.25
C VAL A 238 32.75 -7.54 0.78
N LYS A 239 32.90 -8.85 0.52
CA LYS A 239 32.93 -9.38 -0.85
C LYS A 239 31.56 -9.30 -1.54
N SER A 240 30.46 -9.55 -0.83
CA SER A 240 29.10 -9.47 -1.39
C SER A 240 28.53 -8.05 -1.46
N LYS A 241 29.17 -7.07 -0.82
CA LYS A 241 28.65 -5.69 -0.69
C LYS A 241 28.17 -5.07 -2.00
N PRO A 242 28.92 -5.13 -3.14
CA PRO A 242 28.48 -4.51 -4.39
C PRO A 242 27.14 -5.06 -4.92
N TYR A 243 26.88 -6.36 -4.71
CA TYR A 243 25.62 -7.01 -5.14
C TYR A 243 24.42 -6.53 -4.34
N PHE A 244 24.55 -6.44 -3.01
CA PHE A 244 23.44 -5.96 -2.18
C PHE A 244 23.19 -4.46 -2.34
N GLU A 245 24.22 -3.65 -2.60
CA GLU A 245 24.05 -2.23 -2.92
C GLU A 245 23.40 -2.03 -4.29
N LEU A 246 23.83 -2.77 -5.32
CA LEU A 246 23.22 -2.72 -6.65
C LEU A 246 21.76 -3.22 -6.64
N LYS A 247 21.47 -4.29 -5.88
CA LYS A 247 20.10 -4.78 -5.69
C LYS A 247 19.22 -3.73 -5.00
N ALA A 248 19.74 -3.07 -3.96
CA ALA A 248 19.00 -2.01 -3.27
C ALA A 248 18.73 -0.80 -4.18
N GLN A 249 19.69 -0.41 -5.03
CA GLN A 249 19.50 0.65 -6.03
C GLN A 249 18.39 0.28 -7.03
N PHE A 250 18.40 -0.93 -7.59
CA PHE A 250 17.36 -1.33 -8.53
C PHE A 250 15.99 -1.48 -7.88
N ASN A 251 15.90 -2.03 -6.67
CA ASN A 251 14.65 -2.06 -5.91
C ASN A 251 14.09 -0.65 -5.74
N HIS A 252 14.90 0.33 -5.32
CA HIS A 252 14.45 1.71 -5.12
C HIS A 252 14.02 2.44 -6.41
N ILE A 253 14.46 1.99 -7.59
CA ILE A 253 14.04 2.54 -8.89
C ILE A 253 12.78 1.84 -9.42
N LEU A 254 12.44 0.66 -8.89
CA LEU A 254 11.29 -0.16 -9.29
C LEU A 254 10.12 -0.10 -8.29
N GLU A 255 10.37 0.38 -7.06
CA GLU A 255 9.38 0.76 -6.04
C GLU A 255 8.71 2.11 -6.35
#